data_AF-A0A8B6E9Z6-F1
#
_entry.id   AF-A0A8B6E9Z6-F1
#
_cell.length_a   1.000
_cell.length_b   1.000
_cell.length_c   1.000
_cell.angle_alpha   90.00
_cell.angle_beta   90.00
_cell.angle_gamma   90.00
#
_symmetry.space_group_name_H-M   'P 1'
#
loop_
_entity.id
_entity.type
_entity.pdbx_description
1 polymer ?
#
loop_
_entity_poly.entity_id
_entity_poly.type
_entity_poly.pdbx_seq_one_letter_code
_entity_poly.pdbx_strand_id
1 'polypeptide(L)'
;MADDDEEPNRGNVTNSEMKQSSSLQQMLDSITKERSKPSFSISGDFELITNEVSKFWTELFSKYFLKSSLGSDDGRDDMLFYIRKSPDLKNKSFLKPEIEVYRKDSKLKPSLQDESVDWEETVYLNIILHQ
;
A
#
# COMPACT_ATOMS: atom_id res chain seq x y z
N MET A 1 6.08 67.12 -5.99
CA MET A 1 5.00 66.77 -5.07
C MET A 1 3.98 66.01 -5.92
N ALA A 2 4.14 64.70 -6.08
CA ALA A 2 3.66 63.67 -5.13
C ALA A 2 2.13 63.50 -5.32
N ASP A 3 1.56 62.35 -5.66
CA ASP A 3 2.05 60.97 -5.69
C ASP A 3 1.25 60.15 -6.71
N ASP A 4 1.89 59.11 -7.22
CA ASP A 4 1.32 58.00 -7.99
C ASP A 4 0.35 57.19 -7.12
N ASP A 5 -0.93 57.12 -7.50
CA ASP A 5 -1.88 56.13 -6.97
C ASP A 5 -1.91 54.90 -7.92
N GLU A 6 -0.90 54.04 -7.79
CA GLU A 6 -0.91 52.67 -8.31
C GLU A 6 -1.81 51.81 -7.41
N GLU A 7 -3.01 51.49 -7.90
CA GLU A 7 -3.91 50.50 -7.31
C GLU A 7 -3.20 49.13 -7.16
N PRO A 8 -3.22 48.49 -5.97
CA PRO A 8 -2.53 47.23 -5.77
C PRO A 8 -3.26 46.09 -6.47
N ASN A 9 -2.56 45.54 -7.46
CA ASN A 9 -2.77 44.23 -8.09
C ASN A 9 -3.31 43.20 -7.06
N ARG A 10 -4.62 42.92 -7.12
CA ARG A 10 -5.22 41.74 -6.50
C ARG A 10 -4.68 40.52 -7.22
N GLY A 11 -3.50 40.07 -6.78
CA GLY A 11 -2.95 38.78 -7.15
C GLY A 11 -4.01 37.73 -6.88
N ASN A 12 -4.52 37.13 -7.96
CA ASN A 12 -5.10 35.81 -7.91
C ASN A 12 -4.02 34.88 -7.37
N VAL A 13 -4.00 34.69 -6.05
CA VAL A 13 -3.37 33.53 -5.43
C VAL A 13 -4.21 32.36 -5.87
N THR A 14 -3.85 31.81 -7.02
CA THR A 14 -4.34 30.51 -7.44
C THR A 14 -3.97 29.55 -6.31
N ASN A 15 -4.99 29.07 -5.58
CA ASN A 15 -4.88 27.89 -4.72
C ASN A 15 -4.50 26.71 -5.61
N SER A 16 -3.23 26.67 -6.00
CA SER A 16 -2.58 25.59 -6.74
C SER A 16 -1.43 25.03 -5.91
N GLU A 17 -1.56 25.07 -4.58
CA GLU A 17 -0.94 24.08 -3.71
C GLU A 17 -1.67 22.74 -3.90
N MET A 18 -1.54 22.18 -5.11
CA MET A 18 -1.64 20.74 -5.26
C MET A 18 -0.46 20.18 -4.46
N LYS A 19 -0.68 19.90 -3.17
CA LYS A 19 0.20 19.05 -2.38
C LYS A 19 0.39 17.77 -3.18
N GLN A 20 1.51 17.66 -3.89
CA GLN A 20 1.96 16.38 -4.38
C GLN A 20 2.20 15.54 -3.14
N SER A 21 1.21 14.73 -2.77
CA SER A 21 1.33 13.81 -1.66
C SER A 21 2.46 12.84 -1.98
N SER A 22 3.33 12.58 -1.00
CA SER A 22 4.44 11.66 -1.17
C SER A 22 3.94 10.28 -1.63
N SER A 23 4.77 9.49 -2.30
CA SER A 23 4.40 8.14 -2.75
C SER A 23 3.76 7.29 -1.63
N LEU A 24 4.30 7.43 -0.41
CA LEU A 24 3.74 6.83 0.79
C LEU A 24 2.33 7.36 1.12
N GLN A 25 2.14 8.68 1.12
CA GLN A 25 0.82 9.28 1.40
C GLN A 25 -0.22 8.79 0.38
N GLN A 26 0.13 8.70 -0.90
CA GLN A 26 -0.75 8.13 -1.92
C GLN A 26 -1.11 6.66 -1.65
N MET A 27 -0.16 5.88 -1.13
CA MET A 27 -0.40 4.50 -0.71
C MET A 27 -1.37 4.43 0.48
N LEU A 28 -1.15 5.24 1.51
CA LEU A 28 -1.99 5.29 2.71
C LEU A 28 -3.41 5.80 2.41
N ASP A 29 -3.54 6.78 1.51
CA ASP A 29 -4.85 7.26 1.04
C ASP A 29 -5.62 6.14 0.32
N SER A 30 -4.91 5.34 -0.49
CA SER A 30 -5.50 4.18 -1.18
C SER A 30 -6.01 3.13 -0.20
N ILE A 31 -5.25 2.85 0.87
CA ILE A 31 -5.65 1.93 1.94
C ILE A 31 -6.89 2.45 2.68
N THR A 32 -6.89 3.75 3.00
CA THR A 32 -8.03 4.40 3.69
C THR A 32 -9.30 4.33 2.86
N LYS A 33 -9.18 4.55 1.54
CA LYS A 33 -10.28 4.43 0.59
C LYS A 33 -10.78 2.99 0.45
N GLU A 34 -9.89 2.01 0.46
CA GLU A 34 -10.30 0.60 0.41
C GLU A 34 -11.13 0.23 1.63
N ARG A 35 -10.68 0.66 2.83
CA ARG A 35 -11.35 0.36 4.09
C ARG A 35 -12.68 1.10 4.31
N SER A 36 -12.93 2.18 3.58
CA SER A 36 -14.21 2.88 3.64
C SER A 36 -15.28 2.27 2.73
N LYS A 37 -14.92 1.30 1.87
CA LYS A 37 -15.89 0.56 1.07
C LYS A 37 -16.73 -0.35 1.98
N PRO A 38 -18.06 -0.38 1.82
CA PRO A 38 -18.90 -1.31 2.58
C PRO A 38 -18.58 -2.75 2.17
N SER A 39 -18.16 -3.59 3.12
CA SER A 39 -18.04 -5.03 2.89
C SER A 39 -19.45 -5.62 2.74
N PHE A 40 -19.89 -5.91 1.51
CA PHE A 40 -21.21 -6.48 1.28
C PHE A 40 -21.29 -7.92 1.80
N SER A 41 -21.81 -8.13 3.01
CA SER A 41 -22.09 -9.46 3.54
C SER A 41 -23.46 -9.96 3.05
N ILE A 42 -23.49 -10.64 1.90
CA ILE A 42 -24.64 -11.46 1.49
C ILE A 42 -24.13 -12.88 1.16
N SER A 43 -24.32 -13.76 2.13
CA SER A 43 -24.54 -15.23 2.17
C SER A 43 -24.22 -16.14 0.97
N GLY A 44 -23.28 -15.80 0.09
CA GLY A 44 -22.85 -16.62 -1.05
C GLY A 44 -21.62 -16.07 -1.79
N ASP A 45 -21.33 -14.78 -1.63
CA ASP A 45 -20.23 -14.07 -2.31
C ASP A 45 -18.91 -14.01 -1.50
N PHE A 46 -18.78 -14.76 -0.40
CA PHE A 46 -17.60 -14.71 0.46
C PHE A 46 -16.29 -14.94 -0.32
N GLU A 47 -16.30 -15.88 -1.27
CA GLU A 47 -15.15 -16.20 -2.11
C GLU A 47 -14.82 -15.05 -3.10
N LEU A 48 -15.84 -14.41 -3.67
CA LEU A 48 -15.68 -13.24 -4.55
C LEU A 48 -15.11 -12.03 -3.77
N ILE A 49 -15.62 -11.79 -2.56
CA ILE A 49 -15.16 -10.71 -1.68
C ILE A 49 -13.72 -10.94 -1.25
N THR A 50 -13.36 -12.18 -0.87
CA THR A 50 -11.96 -12.49 -0.52
C THR A 50 -11.02 -12.30 -1.70
N ASN A 51 -11.48 -12.56 -2.92
CA ASN A 51 -10.69 -12.40 -4.13
C ASN A 51 -10.51 -10.92 -4.49
N GLU A 52 -11.55 -10.10 -4.43
CA GLU A 52 -11.45 -8.65 -4.69
C GLU A 52 -10.56 -7.94 -3.66
N VAL A 53 -10.70 -8.27 -2.38
CA VAL A 53 -9.86 -7.73 -1.31
C VAL A 53 -8.41 -8.17 -1.49
N SER A 54 -8.17 -9.46 -1.79
CA SER A 54 -6.82 -9.97 -2.07
C SER A 54 -6.20 -9.32 -3.32
N LYS A 55 -7.01 -9.04 -4.34
CA LYS A 55 -6.57 -8.35 -5.56
C LYS A 55 -6.13 -6.91 -5.28
N PHE A 56 -6.85 -6.16 -4.45
CA PHE A 56 -6.43 -4.83 -4.06
C PHE A 56 -5.04 -4.85 -3.39
N TRP A 57 -4.84 -5.74 -2.41
CA TRP A 57 -3.57 -5.82 -1.67
C TRP A 57 -2.40 -6.25 -2.55
N THR A 58 -2.60 -7.22 -3.45
CA THR A 58 -1.56 -7.68 -4.39
C THR A 58 -1.19 -6.59 -5.42
N GLU A 59 -2.17 -5.84 -5.92
CA GLU A 59 -1.92 -4.70 -6.82
C GLU A 59 -1.16 -3.57 -6.11
N LEU A 60 -1.57 -3.25 -4.89
CA LEU A 60 -0.89 -2.26 -4.04
C LEU A 60 0.55 -2.68 -3.77
N PHE A 61 0.76 -3.94 -3.39
CA PHE A 61 2.08 -4.50 -3.14
C PHE A 61 2.98 -4.42 -4.39
N SER A 62 2.45 -4.83 -5.55
CA SER A 62 3.18 -4.76 -6.81
C SER A 62 3.58 -3.33 -7.18
N LYS A 63 2.67 -2.37 -7.00
CA LYS A 63 2.90 -0.96 -7.32
C LYS A 63 4.02 -0.35 -6.47
N TYR A 64 4.00 -0.55 -5.16
CA TYR A 64 4.88 0.17 -4.24
C TYR A 64 6.16 -0.60 -3.87
N PHE A 65 6.13 -1.93 -3.82
CA PHE A 65 7.30 -2.72 -3.38
C PHE A 65 8.03 -3.44 -4.52
N LEU A 66 7.32 -3.92 -5.55
CA LEU A 66 7.95 -4.60 -6.68
C LEU A 66 8.45 -3.64 -7.77
N LYS A 67 7.61 -2.66 -8.15
CA LYS A 67 7.90 -1.76 -9.28
C LYS A 67 8.72 -0.52 -8.91
N SER A 68 8.81 -0.16 -7.63
CA SER A 68 9.55 1.03 -7.18
C SER A 68 11.07 0.94 -7.40
N SER A 69 11.61 -0.21 -7.84
CA SER A 69 13.04 -0.41 -8.12
C SER A 69 13.45 -0.03 -9.55
N LEU A 70 12.52 0.33 -10.44
CA LEU A 70 12.83 0.47 -11.88
C LEU A 70 13.56 1.78 -12.26
N GLY A 71 13.70 2.73 -11.34
CA GLY A 71 14.37 4.00 -11.60
C GLY A 71 15.32 4.36 -10.46
N SER A 72 16.62 4.43 -10.81
CA SER A 72 17.75 4.93 -10.02
C SER A 72 18.02 4.21 -8.69
N ASP A 73 19.16 3.51 -8.68
CA ASP A 73 20.18 3.56 -7.62
C ASP A 73 19.75 4.32 -6.36
N ASP A 74 19.12 3.61 -5.44
CA ASP A 74 18.81 4.12 -4.12
C ASP A 74 19.02 2.94 -3.19
N GLY A 75 19.91 3.09 -2.21
CA GLY A 75 20.34 2.05 -1.26
C GLY A 75 19.22 1.57 -0.32
N ARG A 76 17.97 1.58 -0.78
CA ARG A 76 16.80 1.03 -0.12
C ARG A 76 16.88 -0.49 -0.12
N ASP A 77 16.50 -1.05 1.02
CA ASP A 77 16.43 -2.49 1.23
C ASP A 77 15.61 -3.18 0.12
N ASP A 78 16.15 -4.29 -0.38
CA ASP A 78 15.53 -5.10 -1.41
C ASP A 78 14.90 -6.38 -0.87
N MET A 79 14.89 -6.55 0.46
CA MET A 79 14.11 -7.55 1.13
C MET A 79 12.60 -7.26 1.00
N LEU A 80 11.84 -8.34 0.93
CA LEU A 80 10.38 -8.36 0.93
C LEU A 80 9.95 -9.41 1.94
N PHE A 81 9.04 -9.01 2.81
CA PHE A 81 8.55 -9.83 3.90
C PHE A 81 7.17 -10.35 3.54
N TYR A 82 6.96 -11.66 3.56
CA TYR A 82 5.69 -12.31 3.23
C TYR A 82 5.17 -13.02 4.46
N ILE A 83 3.87 -12.88 4.73
CA ILE A 83 3.22 -13.54 5.86
C ILE A 83 2.33 -14.66 5.34
N ARG A 84 2.48 -15.87 5.87
CA ARG A 84 1.61 -17.01 5.57
C ARG A 84 0.35 -16.96 6.43
N LYS A 85 -0.80 -17.23 5.81
CA LYS A 85 -2.07 -17.42 6.51
C LYS A 85 -1.97 -18.66 7.40
N SER A 86 -2.12 -18.48 8.71
CA SER A 86 -2.14 -19.62 9.63
C SER A 86 -3.47 -20.38 9.47
N PRO A 87 -3.45 -21.70 9.22
CA PRO A 87 -4.67 -22.50 9.11
C PRO A 87 -5.38 -22.71 10.46
N ASP A 88 -4.70 -22.49 11.60
CA ASP A 88 -5.18 -22.88 12.93
C ASP A 88 -5.65 -21.70 13.79
N LEU A 89 -6.81 -21.16 13.46
CA LEU A 89 -7.56 -20.22 14.33
C LEU A 89 -8.04 -20.87 15.65
N LYS A 90 -7.89 -22.19 15.81
CA LYS A 90 -8.46 -22.95 16.94
C LYS A 90 -7.59 -22.97 18.20
N ASN A 91 -6.27 -22.76 18.08
CA ASN A 91 -5.36 -22.74 19.21
C ASN A 91 -4.79 -21.32 19.43
N LYS A 92 -5.55 -20.50 20.14
CA LYS A 92 -5.25 -19.09 20.50
C LYS A 92 -3.96 -18.87 21.33
N SER A 93 -3.13 -19.89 21.55
CA SER A 93 -1.99 -19.77 22.46
C SER A 93 -0.71 -19.26 21.80
N PHE A 94 -0.52 -19.38 20.48
CA PHE A 94 0.66 -18.81 19.81
C PHE A 94 0.35 -18.41 18.36
N LEU A 95 -0.18 -17.19 18.17
CA LEU A 95 -0.24 -16.50 16.88
C LEU A 95 1.17 -16.11 16.46
N LYS A 96 2.01 -17.09 16.11
CA LYS A 96 3.28 -16.82 15.45
C LYS A 96 3.01 -16.78 13.95
N PRO A 97 2.92 -15.60 13.32
CA PRO A 97 2.87 -15.53 11.87
C PRO A 97 4.15 -16.15 11.32
N GLU A 98 4.01 -17.03 10.34
CA GLU A 98 5.15 -17.53 9.59
C GLU A 98 5.55 -16.46 8.58
N ILE A 99 6.78 -15.97 8.73
CA ILE A 99 7.33 -14.88 7.92
C ILE A 99 8.42 -15.47 7.02
N GLU A 100 8.25 -15.27 5.72
CA GLU A 100 9.27 -15.58 4.72
C GLU A 100 9.88 -14.27 4.20
N VAL A 101 11.19 -14.30 3.94
CA VAL A 101 11.92 -13.12 3.46
C VAL A 101 12.62 -13.45 2.16
N TYR A 102 12.40 -12.63 1.14
CA TYR A 102 13.01 -12.79 -0.17
C TYR A 102 13.54 -11.47 -0.69
N ARG A 103 14.60 -11.52 -1.49
CA ARG A 103 15.00 -10.37 -2.29
C ARG A 103 13.99 -10.12 -3.42
N LYS A 104 13.81 -8.87 -3.83
CA LYS A 104 12.91 -8.46 -4.94
C LYS A 104 13.15 -9.24 -6.22
N ASP A 105 14.41 -9.57 -6.54
CA ASP A 105 14.82 -10.31 -7.73
C ASP A 105 14.72 -11.84 -7.61
N SER A 106 14.43 -12.36 -6.40
CA SER A 106 14.32 -13.79 -6.16
C SER A 106 13.24 -14.44 -7.02
N LYS A 107 13.56 -15.61 -7.60
CA LYS A 107 12.60 -16.45 -8.33
C LYS A 107 11.75 -17.34 -7.40
N LEU A 108 12.14 -17.43 -6.14
CA LEU A 108 11.48 -18.28 -5.13
C LEU A 108 10.43 -17.53 -4.32
N LYS A 109 10.29 -16.21 -4.52
CA LYS A 109 9.27 -15.42 -3.83
C LYS A 109 7.86 -15.86 -4.24
N PRO A 110 6.87 -15.77 -3.34
CA PRO A 110 5.48 -16.06 -3.66
C PRO A 110 4.99 -15.29 -4.88
N SER A 111 4.20 -15.96 -5.72
CA SER A 111 3.50 -15.30 -6.83
C SER A 111 2.37 -14.43 -6.28
N LEU A 112 1.97 -13.38 -7.01
CA LEU A 112 0.82 -12.54 -6.61
C LEU A 112 -0.52 -13.31 -6.58
N GLN A 113 -0.55 -14.54 -7.06
CA GLN A 113 -1.71 -15.44 -7.05
C GLN A 113 -1.64 -16.45 -5.90
N ASP A 114 -0.63 -16.39 -5.04
CA ASP A 114 -0.49 -17.29 -3.91
C ASP A 114 -1.54 -16.94 -2.83
N GLU A 115 -2.57 -17.79 -2.72
CA GLU A 115 -3.66 -17.62 -1.76
C GLU A 115 -3.26 -17.95 -0.32
N SER A 116 -2.13 -18.63 -0.12
CA SER A 116 -1.62 -18.93 1.22
C SER A 116 -0.92 -17.73 1.86
N VAL A 117 -0.64 -16.67 1.09
CA VAL A 117 -0.07 -15.42 1.59
C VAL A 117 -1.20 -14.51 2.11
N ASP A 118 -1.00 -13.97 3.31
CA ASP A 118 -1.80 -12.85 3.81
C ASP A 118 -1.26 -11.54 3.23
N TRP A 119 -1.85 -11.12 2.10
CA TRP A 119 -1.41 -9.93 1.38
C TRP A 119 -1.64 -8.63 2.14
N GLU A 120 -2.65 -8.58 3.02
CA GLU A 120 -2.91 -7.40 3.84
C GLU A 120 -1.81 -7.24 4.89
N GLU A 121 -1.55 -8.29 5.68
CA GLU A 121 -0.50 -8.25 6.70
C GLU A 121 0.88 -8.08 6.06
N THR A 122 1.12 -8.73 4.92
CA THR A 122 2.33 -8.57 4.10
C THR A 122 2.53 -7.10 3.73
N VAL A 123 1.51 -6.41 3.23
CA VAL A 123 1.62 -4.98 2.92
C VAL A 123 1.96 -4.17 4.16
N TYR A 124 1.27 -4.38 5.29
CA TYR A 124 1.56 -3.62 6.51
C TYR A 124 2.97 -3.81 7.01
N LEU A 125 3.47 -5.04 7.03
CA LEU A 125 4.82 -5.32 7.47
C LEU A 125 5.85 -4.62 6.58
N ASN A 126 5.68 -4.67 5.26
CA ASN A 126 6.59 -4.00 4.33
C ASN A 126 6.48 -2.47 4.39
N ILE A 127 5.31 -1.90 4.73
CA ILE A 127 5.21 -0.47 5.04
C ILE A 127 6.09 -0.14 6.23
N ILE A 128 5.93 -0.86 7.35
CA ILE A 128 6.64 -0.57 8.61
C ILE A 128 8.15 -0.70 8.46
N LEU A 129 8.63 -1.74 7.76
CA LEU A 129 10.06 -2.04 7.64
C LEU A 129 10.78 -1.17 6.59
N HIS A 130 10.06 -0.58 5.64
CA HIS A 130 10.63 0.24 4.58
C HIS A 130 10.27 1.73 4.69
N GLN A 131 9.83 2.20 5.86
CA GLN A 131 9.70 3.64 6.16
C GLN A 131 11.05 4.30 6.45
#